data_AF-A0AA35LXR2-F1
#
_entry.id   AF-A0AA35LXR2-F1
#
_cell.length_a   1.000
_cell.length_b   1.000
_cell.length_c   1.000
_cell.angle_alpha   90.00
_cell.angle_beta   90.00
_cell.angle_gamma   90.00
#
_symmetry.space_group_name_H-M   'P 1'
#
loop_
_entity.id
_entity.type
_entity.pdbx_description
1 polymer ?
#
loop_
_entity_poly.entity_id
_entity_poly.type
_entity_poly.pdbx_seq_one_letter_code
_entity_poly.pdbx_strand_id
1 'polypeptide(L)'
;MESSSHLAMDVVLPAFEFQPFEYTDISSNEIRLLSFVERHGQPESYKLGSIPLIECTLETVDFYTSPAYEVLSYAPGNPLSVQPDSNDEYGDACKWPVAVNGRLLYVSRNLYEGLSRVRQLRHNSNVTADEETRYKHDKTRLIKAAEQGMLDEVLDCLRSGAHLYAKDEFGKTALHYAAENGRLEMVRSLLEHGASLDDLDKSHRTPFACCVQQRRGEYEEVAALLLSWKGEDRGDPARKMGDPLWIEALCVDQSNVEERNVQAAMMTQILSQARMVIGWLGVDDATTSTAYKLMMECDSIRPSIVYYLQYKWDTGVDQEMEIDSESDTSLLSTREVQAIMTLLERSWFRQTGASQELTMAKDVALYCGPYTFSWTDASMLLRIIKSSDNAVQKRKLASITAESQSSALTLRGKRTQSWTNLVEDNVRPHKRVSLQKFQTS
;
A
#
# COMPACT_ATOMS: atom_id res chain seq x y z
N MET A 1 42.97 8.41 5.85
CA MET A 1 42.37 7.10 6.17
C MET A 1 41.70 7.26 7.52
N GLU A 2 40.48 7.77 7.51
CA GLU A 2 39.61 7.81 8.69
C GLU A 2 38.39 6.97 8.32
N SER A 3 38.30 5.83 8.98
CA SER A 3 37.18 4.90 8.89
C SER A 3 35.96 5.54 9.53
N SER A 4 35.02 6.00 8.71
CA SER A 4 33.68 6.37 9.17
C SER A 4 32.94 5.12 9.64
N SER A 5 32.73 5.06 10.95
CA SER A 5 31.80 4.19 11.63
C SER A 5 30.37 4.56 11.24
N HIS A 6 29.75 3.77 10.36
CA HIS A 6 28.30 3.76 10.22
C HIS A 6 27.72 3.00 11.43
N LEU A 7 27.48 3.74 12.51
CA LEU A 7 26.53 3.37 13.55
C LEU A 7 25.15 3.27 12.91
N ALA A 8 24.66 2.06 12.71
CA ALA A 8 23.23 1.84 12.49
C ALA A 8 22.51 2.26 13.79
N MET A 9 21.61 3.22 13.68
CA MET A 9 20.91 3.81 14.81
C MET A 9 20.08 2.75 15.55
N ASP A 10 20.42 2.58 16.82
CA ASP A 10 19.61 1.92 17.84
C ASP A 10 18.28 2.65 18.00
N VAL A 11 17.17 1.96 17.74
CA VAL A 11 15.83 2.52 17.99
C VAL A 11 15.41 2.11 19.39
N VAL A 12 15.73 2.93 20.38
CA VAL A 12 15.12 2.84 21.71
C VAL A 12 13.67 3.29 21.56
N LEU A 13 12.73 2.35 21.65
CA LEU A 13 11.31 2.67 21.55
C LEU A 13 10.80 3.22 22.87
N PRO A 14 10.17 4.40 22.88
CA PRO A 14 9.65 5.00 24.09
C PRO A 14 8.57 4.11 24.72
N ALA A 15 8.45 4.19 26.04
CA ALA A 15 7.32 3.62 26.76
C ALA A 15 6.01 4.17 26.20
N PHE A 16 4.95 3.35 26.18
CA PHE A 16 3.67 3.78 25.63
C PHE A 16 3.05 4.88 26.52
N GLU A 17 2.84 6.06 25.93
CA GLU A 17 2.25 7.22 26.56
C GLU A 17 0.92 7.55 25.88
N PHE A 18 -0.14 7.75 26.67
CA PHE A 18 -1.46 8.19 26.18
C PHE A 18 -1.48 9.70 25.82
N GLN A 19 -0.41 10.20 25.19
CA GLN A 19 -0.32 11.56 24.68
C GLN A 19 -0.58 11.56 23.16
N PRO A 20 -1.13 12.65 22.61
CA PRO A 20 -1.25 12.81 21.17
C PRO A 20 0.13 12.84 20.52
N PHE A 21 0.24 12.18 19.37
CA PHE A 21 1.45 12.21 18.54
C PHE A 21 1.73 13.63 18.04
N GLU A 22 3.01 14.00 18.02
CA GLU A 22 3.49 15.30 17.53
C GLU A 22 4.56 15.06 16.47
N TYR A 23 4.46 15.76 15.35
CA TYR A 23 5.44 15.69 14.28
C TYR A 23 6.71 16.46 14.65
N THR A 24 7.86 15.89 14.36
CA THR A 24 9.15 16.58 14.42
C THR A 24 9.36 17.34 13.12
N ASP A 25 9.77 18.61 13.15
CA ASP A 25 10.07 19.37 11.94
C ASP A 25 11.08 18.63 11.05
N ILE A 26 10.87 18.70 9.73
CA ILE A 26 11.77 18.14 8.72
C ILE A 26 12.25 19.22 7.77
N SER A 27 13.48 19.06 7.28
CA SER A 27 14.08 19.92 6.26
C SER A 27 13.59 19.59 4.85
N SER A 28 14.01 20.38 3.86
CA SER A 28 13.57 20.23 2.47
C SER A 28 14.01 18.94 1.77
N ASN A 29 14.97 18.20 2.35
CA ASN A 29 15.52 16.98 1.75
C ASN A 29 15.22 15.74 2.60
N GLU A 30 14.42 15.88 3.64
CA GLU A 30 14.08 14.78 4.54
C GLU A 30 12.69 14.22 4.24
N ILE A 31 12.52 12.93 4.47
CA ILE A 31 11.23 12.25 4.46
C ILE A 31 11.06 11.48 5.76
N ARG A 32 9.81 11.21 6.14
CA ARG A 32 9.52 10.27 7.23
C ARG A 32 9.15 8.91 6.69
N LEU A 33 9.61 7.87 7.37
CA LEU A 33 9.33 6.48 7.03
C LEU A 33 8.70 5.76 8.21
N LEU A 34 7.62 5.05 7.93
CA LEU A 34 6.83 4.30 8.90
C LEU A 34 7.27 2.83 8.94
N SER A 35 7.64 2.30 10.10
CA SER A 35 7.94 0.87 10.25
C SER A 35 6.98 0.25 11.26
N PHE A 36 6.40 -0.90 10.95
CA PHE A 36 5.60 -1.64 11.92
C PHE A 36 6.48 -2.18 13.04
N VAL A 37 5.93 -2.20 14.24
CA VAL A 37 6.58 -2.73 15.43
C VAL A 37 5.88 -4.01 15.89
N GLU A 38 6.67 -5.03 16.17
CA GLU A 38 6.24 -6.28 16.77
C GLU A 38 6.93 -6.46 18.12
N ARG A 39 6.16 -6.36 19.21
CA ARG A 39 6.63 -6.67 20.57
C ARG A 39 6.48 -8.16 20.83
N HIS A 40 7.58 -8.84 21.13
CA HIS A 40 7.53 -10.26 21.48
C HIS A 40 6.93 -10.46 22.88
N GLY A 41 5.97 -11.38 23.01
CA GLY A 41 5.37 -11.78 24.30
C GLY A 41 4.01 -11.14 24.63
N GLN A 42 3.50 -10.22 23.82
CA GLN A 42 2.14 -9.71 23.97
C GLN A 42 1.41 -9.49 22.63
N PRO A 43 0.96 -10.56 21.96
CA PRO A 43 0.19 -10.45 20.73
C PRO A 43 -1.19 -9.76 20.92
N GLU A 44 -1.63 -9.53 22.16
CA GLU A 44 -2.97 -9.01 22.49
C GLU A 44 -3.02 -7.76 23.39
N SER A 45 -1.88 -7.22 23.86
CA SER A 45 -1.90 -6.35 25.05
C SER A 45 -2.34 -4.91 24.83
N TYR A 46 -2.15 -4.36 23.63
CA TYR A 46 -2.54 -2.98 23.35
C TYR A 46 -3.81 -2.97 22.50
N LYS A 47 -4.96 -3.04 23.17
CA LYS A 47 -6.28 -2.78 22.56
C LYS A 47 -6.82 -1.50 23.16
N LEU A 48 -7.34 -0.61 22.31
CA LEU A 48 -8.14 0.52 22.78
C LEU A 48 -9.61 0.13 22.62
N GLY A 49 -10.23 -0.32 23.71
CA GLY A 49 -11.54 -0.95 23.65
C GLY A 49 -11.47 -2.31 22.91
N SER A 50 -12.25 -2.46 21.84
CA SER A 50 -12.23 -3.66 20.99
C SER A 50 -11.26 -3.57 19.81
N ILE A 51 -10.57 -2.44 19.63
CA ILE A 51 -9.72 -2.18 18.47
C ILE A 51 -8.26 -2.55 18.78
N PRO A 52 -7.64 -3.46 18.02
CA PRO A 52 -6.20 -3.74 18.14
C PRO A 52 -5.37 -2.50 17.80
N LEU A 53 -4.38 -2.17 18.62
CA LEU A 53 -3.49 -1.06 18.32
C LEU A 53 -2.41 -1.53 17.34
N ILE A 54 -2.32 -0.84 16.20
CA ILE A 54 -1.20 -1.02 15.27
C ILE A 54 -0.06 -0.18 15.79
N GLU A 55 1.02 -0.83 16.19
CA GLU A 55 2.21 -0.13 16.65
C GLU A 55 3.20 0.07 15.51
N CYS A 56 3.68 1.30 15.41
CA CYS A 56 4.56 1.78 14.37
C CYS A 56 5.62 2.73 14.96
N THR A 57 6.72 2.86 14.24
CA THR A 57 7.66 3.96 14.39
C THR A 57 7.60 4.87 13.19
N LEU A 58 7.84 6.16 13.40
CA LEU A 58 8.03 7.13 12.34
C LEU A 58 9.41 7.76 12.50
N GLU A 59 10.25 7.59 11.49
CA GLU A 59 11.65 8.04 11.52
C GLU A 59 11.93 9.01 10.39
N THR A 60 12.59 10.12 10.74
CA THR A 60 13.10 11.08 9.76
C THR A 60 14.40 10.56 9.17
N VAL A 61 14.46 10.50 7.84
CA VAL A 61 15.65 10.11 7.09
C VAL A 61 15.93 11.14 6.00
N ASP A 62 17.20 11.35 5.68
CA ASP A 62 17.57 12.10 4.47
C ASP A 62 17.16 11.29 3.24
N PHE A 63 16.49 11.96 2.31
CA PHE A 63 15.88 11.34 1.13
C PHE A 63 16.91 10.61 0.26
N TYR A 64 18.08 11.22 0.05
CA TYR A 64 19.11 10.70 -0.86
C TYR A 64 19.88 9.51 -0.26
N THR A 65 19.82 9.35 1.05
CA THR A 65 20.47 8.27 1.81
C THR A 65 19.46 7.33 2.47
N SER A 66 18.18 7.47 2.12
CA SER A 66 17.10 6.68 2.71
C SER A 66 17.27 5.18 2.44
N PRO A 67 16.87 4.31 3.40
CA PRO A 67 16.81 2.88 3.15
C PRO A 67 15.76 2.56 2.07
N ALA A 68 15.79 1.36 1.50
CA ALA A 68 14.72 0.92 0.58
C ALA A 68 13.36 0.95 1.31
N TYR A 69 12.37 1.59 0.69
CA TYR A 69 11.01 1.69 1.24
C TYR A 69 9.95 1.34 0.20
N GLU A 70 8.76 1.01 0.67
CA GLU A 70 7.55 0.79 -0.12
C GLU A 70 6.59 1.97 0.08
N VAL A 71 5.70 2.21 -0.87
CA VAL A 71 4.66 3.25 -0.75
C VAL A 71 3.31 2.58 -0.55
N LEU A 72 2.55 2.98 0.47
CA LEU A 72 1.14 2.57 0.60
C LEU A 72 0.25 3.68 0.04
N SER A 73 -0.32 3.41 -1.14
CA SER A 73 -1.31 4.23 -1.81
C SER A 73 -2.72 3.79 -1.43
N TYR A 74 -3.59 4.72 -1.04
CA TYR A 74 -4.97 4.43 -0.68
C TYR A 74 -5.86 5.67 -0.92
N ALA A 75 -7.18 5.45 -1.07
CA ALA A 75 -8.14 6.54 -1.17
C ALA A 75 -8.60 7.03 0.21
N PRO A 76 -8.64 8.35 0.46
CA PRO A 76 -9.24 8.87 1.69
C PRO A 76 -10.76 8.61 1.70
N GLY A 77 -11.31 8.32 2.87
CA GLY A 77 -12.74 8.05 3.05
C GLY A 77 -13.16 6.63 2.68
N ASN A 78 -14.37 6.47 2.15
CA ASN A 78 -14.97 5.16 1.88
C ASN A 78 -14.29 4.48 0.66
N PRO A 79 -13.77 3.26 0.80
CA PRO A 79 -13.15 2.53 -0.30
C PRO A 79 -14.15 2.09 -1.39
N LEU A 80 -15.41 1.87 -1.02
CA LEU A 80 -16.47 1.37 -1.90
C LEU A 80 -17.19 2.48 -2.66
N SER A 81 -17.16 3.73 -2.17
CA SER A 81 -17.91 4.84 -2.76
C SER A 81 -17.24 6.19 -2.51
N VAL A 82 -17.34 7.12 -3.47
CA VAL A 82 -16.74 8.47 -3.41
C VAL A 82 -17.72 9.51 -2.83
N GLN A 83 -18.82 9.09 -2.20
CA GLN A 83 -19.82 10.04 -1.69
C GLN A 83 -19.22 10.90 -0.55
N PRO A 84 -19.05 12.23 -0.72
CA PRO A 84 -18.29 13.07 0.21
C PRO A 84 -18.94 13.27 1.59
N ASP A 85 -20.21 12.88 1.76
CA ASP A 85 -21.03 13.19 2.93
C ASP A 85 -21.83 11.98 3.45
N SER A 86 -21.45 10.76 3.06
CA SER A 86 -22.07 9.57 3.65
C SER A 86 -21.70 9.50 5.13
N ASN A 87 -22.70 9.53 6.01
CA ASN A 87 -22.53 9.30 7.44
C ASN A 87 -22.30 7.81 7.71
N ASP A 88 -21.39 7.22 6.93
CA ASP A 88 -21.03 5.83 6.97
C ASP A 88 -19.82 5.62 7.90
N GLU A 89 -19.48 4.35 8.06
CA GLU A 89 -18.43 3.90 8.96
C GLU A 89 -16.99 4.32 8.53
N TYR A 90 -16.85 4.97 7.37
CA TYR A 90 -15.62 5.53 6.83
C TYR A 90 -15.61 7.07 6.82
N GLY A 91 -16.67 7.72 7.33
CA GLY A 91 -16.76 9.18 7.43
C GLY A 91 -15.69 9.79 8.34
N ASP A 92 -15.49 11.11 8.23
CA ASP A 92 -14.39 11.81 8.90
C ASP A 92 -14.39 11.69 10.44
N ALA A 93 -15.56 11.50 11.04
CA ALA A 93 -15.71 11.29 12.48
C ALA A 93 -15.22 9.90 12.94
N CYS A 94 -15.16 8.92 12.03
CA CYS A 94 -14.79 7.53 12.30
C CYS A 94 -13.26 7.35 12.25
N LYS A 95 -12.58 7.79 13.30
CA LYS A 95 -11.12 7.64 13.42
C LYS A 95 -10.72 6.37 14.19
N TRP A 96 -9.62 5.77 13.76
CA TRP A 96 -9.07 4.55 14.33
C TRP A 96 -7.70 4.80 14.95
N PRO A 97 -7.42 4.25 16.15
CA PRO A 97 -6.18 4.48 16.86
C PRO A 97 -5.04 3.64 16.30
N VAL A 98 -3.87 4.26 16.16
CA VAL A 98 -2.57 3.63 15.96
C VAL A 98 -1.57 4.20 16.97
N ALA A 99 -0.57 3.41 17.34
CA ALA A 99 0.54 3.86 18.17
C ALA A 99 1.72 4.21 17.26
N VAL A 100 2.15 5.46 17.28
CA VAL A 100 3.34 5.91 16.53
C VAL A 100 4.34 6.48 17.51
N ASN A 101 5.56 5.92 17.53
CA ASN A 101 6.62 6.31 18.47
C ASN A 101 6.10 6.33 19.93
N GLY A 102 5.34 5.31 20.33
CA GLY A 102 4.78 5.19 21.67
C GLY A 102 3.62 6.14 22.00
N ARG A 103 3.14 6.97 21.06
CA ARG A 103 2.04 7.93 21.25
C ARG A 103 0.83 7.59 20.39
N LEU A 104 -0.36 8.05 20.79
CA LEU A 104 -1.59 7.80 20.03
C LEU A 104 -1.73 8.76 18.85
N LEU A 105 -1.98 8.19 17.68
CA LEU A 105 -2.36 8.91 16.47
C LEU A 105 -3.65 8.29 15.91
N TYR A 106 -4.51 9.14 15.36
CA TYR A 106 -5.82 8.75 14.86
C TYR A 106 -5.86 8.85 13.33
N VAL A 107 -6.15 7.73 12.67
CA VAL A 107 -6.20 7.62 11.21
C VAL A 107 -7.62 7.35 10.71
N SER A 108 -7.86 7.49 9.40
CA SER A 108 -9.12 7.05 8.80
C SER A 108 -9.25 5.52 8.90
N ARG A 109 -10.48 5.02 8.96
CA ARG A 109 -10.73 3.57 8.97
C ARG A 109 -10.10 2.86 7.77
N ASN A 110 -10.22 3.43 6.57
CA ASN A 110 -9.66 2.82 5.37
C ASN A 110 -8.13 2.67 5.46
N LEU A 111 -7.44 3.68 5.99
CA LEU A 111 -6.00 3.60 6.21
C LEU A 111 -5.66 2.55 7.28
N TYR A 112 -6.41 2.49 8.38
CA TYR A 112 -6.20 1.48 9.41
C TYR A 112 -6.34 0.05 8.88
N GLU A 113 -7.35 -0.21 8.05
CA GLU A 113 -7.56 -1.51 7.39
C GLU A 113 -6.41 -1.84 6.43
N GLY A 114 -5.93 -0.85 5.66
CA GLY A 114 -4.76 -1.00 4.80
C GLY A 114 -3.48 -1.32 5.59
N LEU A 115 -3.22 -0.59 6.68
CA LEU A 115 -2.10 -0.87 7.59
C LEU A 115 -2.20 -2.27 8.21
N SER A 116 -3.41 -2.66 8.64
CA SER A 116 -3.67 -3.99 9.19
C SER A 116 -3.34 -5.09 8.18
N ARG A 117 -3.72 -4.89 6.91
CA ARG A 117 -3.43 -5.84 5.84
C ARG A 117 -1.95 -5.95 5.57
N VAL A 118 -1.24 -4.83 5.39
CA VAL A 118 0.21 -4.85 5.14
C VAL A 118 0.96 -5.47 6.32
N ARG A 119 0.56 -5.14 7.55
CA ARG A 119 1.09 -5.77 8.77
C ARG A 119 0.89 -7.29 8.74
N GLN A 120 -0.32 -7.77 8.44
CA GLN A 120 -0.61 -9.20 8.35
C GLN A 120 0.25 -9.91 7.30
N LEU A 121 0.40 -9.32 6.10
CA LEU A 121 1.22 -9.87 5.03
C LEU A 121 2.67 -10.05 5.48
N ARG A 122 3.23 -9.03 6.13
CA ARG A 122 4.61 -9.05 6.63
C ARG A 122 4.81 -10.05 7.76
N HIS A 123 3.84 -10.17 8.67
CA HIS A 123 3.88 -11.18 9.72
C HIS A 123 3.88 -12.59 9.11
N ASN A 124 3.00 -12.85 8.14
CA ASN A 124 2.95 -14.14 7.44
C ASN A 124 4.23 -14.44 6.67
N SER A 125 4.78 -13.46 5.94
CA SER A 125 6.04 -13.63 5.20
C SER A 125 7.23 -13.95 6.11
N ASN A 126 7.29 -13.33 7.30
CA ASN A 126 8.32 -13.65 8.29
C ASN A 126 8.16 -15.08 8.82
N VAL A 127 6.93 -15.49 9.16
CA VAL A 127 6.65 -16.87 9.59
C VAL A 127 7.04 -17.88 8.51
N THR A 128 6.69 -17.64 7.24
CA THR A 128 7.04 -18.55 6.14
C THR A 128 8.54 -18.59 5.83
N ALA A 129 9.26 -17.47 5.93
CA ALA A 129 10.70 -17.44 5.73
C ALA A 129 11.47 -18.24 6.80
N ASP A 130 10.96 -18.25 8.04
CA ASP A 130 11.50 -19.04 9.14
C ASP A 130 11.12 -20.53 9.06
N GLU A 131 9.96 -20.89 8.48
CA GLU A 131 9.52 -22.28 8.32
C GLU A 131 10.05 -22.99 7.06
N GLU A 132 10.24 -22.29 5.93
CA GLU A 132 10.64 -22.90 4.64
C GLU A 132 12.12 -23.30 4.56
N THR A 133 12.95 -22.91 5.54
CA THR A 133 14.37 -23.33 5.60
C THR A 133 14.74 -24.02 6.91
N ARG A 134 13.90 -24.98 7.35
CA ARG A 134 14.29 -25.93 8.40
C ARG A 134 15.40 -26.83 7.88
N TYR A 135 16.66 -26.51 8.22
CA TYR A 135 17.80 -27.38 8.01
C TYR A 135 17.64 -28.66 8.84
N LYS A 136 18.52 -29.65 8.61
CA LYS A 136 18.56 -30.87 9.43
C LYS A 136 18.52 -30.51 10.92
N HIS A 137 17.71 -31.24 11.69
CA HIS A 137 17.50 -31.04 13.13
C HIS A 137 16.60 -29.83 13.50
N ASP A 138 15.72 -29.42 12.59
CA ASP A 138 14.77 -28.30 12.79
C ASP A 138 15.46 -26.95 13.04
N LYS A 139 16.67 -26.78 12.49
CA LYS A 139 17.45 -25.56 12.67
C LYS A 139 17.00 -24.49 11.68
N THR A 140 16.73 -23.30 12.18
CA THR A 140 16.58 -22.11 11.33
C THR A 140 17.93 -21.68 10.76
N ARG A 141 17.92 -20.85 9.72
CA ARG A 141 19.14 -20.27 9.15
C ARG A 141 19.99 -19.52 10.19
N LEU A 142 19.34 -18.78 11.11
CA LEU A 142 20.02 -18.09 12.21
C LEU A 142 20.69 -19.07 13.18
N ILE A 143 19.98 -20.14 13.60
CA ILE A 143 20.55 -21.19 14.45
C ILE A 143 21.74 -21.84 13.76
N LYS A 144 21.63 -22.11 12.45
CA LYS A 144 22.70 -22.73 11.67
C LYS A 144 23.94 -21.84 11.56
N ALA A 145 23.75 -20.55 11.28
CA ALA A 145 24.84 -19.58 11.22
C ALA A 145 25.53 -19.42 12.59
N ALA A 146 24.75 -19.39 13.68
CA ALA A 146 25.29 -19.32 15.04
C ALA A 146 26.08 -20.59 15.43
N GLU A 147 25.56 -21.77 15.07
CA GLU A 147 26.27 -23.05 15.27
C GLU A 147 27.62 -23.07 14.53
N GLN A 148 27.65 -22.54 13.30
CA GLN A 148 28.86 -22.51 12.47
C GLN A 148 29.80 -21.35 12.84
N GLY A 149 29.35 -20.40 13.67
CA GLY A 149 30.14 -19.24 14.08
C GLY A 149 30.33 -18.22 12.96
N MET A 150 29.41 -18.14 12.00
CA MET A 150 29.45 -17.22 10.87
C MET A 150 28.78 -15.89 11.25
N LEU A 151 29.56 -14.93 11.74
CA LEU A 151 29.03 -13.65 12.24
C LEU A 151 28.28 -12.87 11.15
N ASP A 152 28.84 -12.76 9.94
CA ASP A 152 28.22 -12.03 8.84
C ASP A 152 26.84 -12.57 8.49
N GLU A 153 26.69 -13.90 8.44
CA GLU A 153 25.39 -14.54 8.20
C GLU A 153 24.42 -14.37 9.36
N VAL A 154 24.91 -14.38 10.61
CA VAL A 154 24.08 -14.03 11.77
C VAL A 154 23.59 -12.59 11.64
N LEU A 155 24.46 -11.63 11.32
CA LEU A 155 24.09 -10.23 11.12
C LEU A 155 23.14 -10.04 9.94
N ASP A 156 23.32 -10.77 8.83
CA ASP A 156 22.38 -10.79 7.71
C ASP A 156 21.01 -11.34 8.13
N CYS A 157 20.99 -12.46 8.86
CA CYS A 157 19.75 -13.06 9.37
C CYS A 157 19.05 -12.11 10.35
N LEU A 158 19.78 -11.45 11.23
CA LEU A 158 19.24 -10.47 12.16
C LEU A 158 18.67 -9.25 11.42
N ARG A 159 19.38 -8.74 10.41
CA ARG A 159 18.90 -7.66 9.53
C ARG A 159 17.66 -8.05 8.75
N SER A 160 17.54 -9.30 8.34
CA SER A 160 16.34 -9.83 7.67
C SER A 160 15.22 -10.25 8.64
N GLY A 161 15.41 -10.05 9.95
CA GLY A 161 14.42 -10.40 10.97
C GLY A 161 14.25 -11.91 11.20
N ALA A 162 15.32 -12.68 11.26
CA ALA A 162 15.21 -14.09 11.62
C ALA A 162 14.64 -14.27 13.05
N HIS A 163 13.84 -15.31 13.27
CA HIS A 163 13.24 -15.59 14.58
C HIS A 163 14.28 -15.99 15.64
N LEU A 164 14.66 -15.05 16.52
CA LEU A 164 15.69 -15.23 17.56
C LEU A 164 15.37 -16.33 18.58
N TYR A 165 14.10 -16.53 18.91
CA TYR A 165 13.64 -17.51 19.91
C TYR A 165 13.35 -18.89 19.32
N ALA A 166 13.69 -19.11 18.05
CA ALA A 166 13.43 -20.38 17.41
C ALA A 166 14.25 -21.44 18.12
N LYS A 167 13.65 -22.60 18.34
CA LYS A 167 14.29 -23.73 19.00
C LYS A 167 14.42 -24.85 18.01
N ASP A 168 15.63 -25.39 17.91
CA ASP A 168 15.87 -26.60 17.12
C ASP A 168 15.34 -27.85 17.84
N GLU A 169 15.58 -29.03 17.27
CA GLU A 169 15.13 -30.29 17.89
C GLU A 169 15.76 -30.57 19.26
N PHE A 170 16.82 -29.85 19.66
CA PHE A 170 17.45 -29.96 20.98
C PHE A 170 16.93 -28.91 21.96
N GLY A 171 15.98 -28.07 21.54
CA GLY A 171 15.49 -26.94 22.31
C GLY A 171 16.44 -25.75 22.31
N LYS A 172 17.51 -25.76 21.51
CA LYS A 172 18.55 -24.72 21.52
C LYS A 172 18.17 -23.59 20.57
N THR A 173 18.39 -22.37 21.05
CA THR A 173 18.29 -21.13 20.25
C THR A 173 19.65 -20.74 19.66
N ALA A 174 19.69 -19.73 18.80
CA ALA A 174 20.94 -19.20 18.26
C ALA A 174 21.90 -18.73 19.37
N LEU A 175 21.37 -18.13 20.45
CA LEU A 175 22.15 -17.69 21.60
C LEU A 175 22.79 -18.87 22.36
N HIS A 176 22.11 -20.02 22.45
CA HIS A 176 22.71 -21.23 23.03
C HIS A 176 23.98 -21.64 22.29
N TYR A 177 23.93 -21.67 20.95
CA TYR A 177 25.06 -22.06 20.12
C TYR A 177 26.19 -21.04 20.15
N ALA A 178 25.87 -19.74 20.07
CA ALA A 178 26.85 -18.67 20.18
C ALA A 178 27.58 -18.70 21.53
N ALA A 179 26.84 -18.92 22.61
CA ALA A 179 27.38 -19.00 23.97
C ALA A 179 28.19 -20.29 24.21
N GLU A 180 27.70 -21.44 23.74
CA GLU A 180 28.42 -22.73 23.78
C GLU A 180 29.75 -22.70 23.04
N ASN A 181 29.83 -21.97 21.93
CA ASN A 181 31.04 -21.80 21.13
C ASN A 181 31.93 -20.64 21.60
N GLY A 182 31.51 -19.87 22.62
CA GLY A 182 32.24 -18.71 23.15
C GLY A 182 32.51 -17.64 22.10
N ARG A 183 31.52 -17.30 21.28
CA ARG A 183 31.63 -16.25 20.24
C ARG A 183 31.16 -14.91 20.81
N LEU A 184 32.05 -14.14 21.40
CA LEU A 184 31.70 -12.92 22.16
C LEU A 184 30.91 -11.90 21.33
N GLU A 185 31.41 -11.52 20.16
CA GLU A 185 30.74 -10.54 19.29
C GLU A 185 29.36 -11.02 18.84
N MET A 186 29.22 -12.31 18.51
CA MET A 186 27.95 -12.91 18.13
C MET A 186 26.96 -12.94 19.28
N VAL A 187 27.41 -13.31 20.49
CA VAL A 187 26.58 -13.27 21.71
C VAL A 187 26.12 -11.83 21.95
N ARG A 188 27.03 -10.86 21.85
CA ARG A 188 26.69 -9.45 22.00
C ARG A 188 25.62 -9.03 20.97
N SER A 189 25.82 -9.31 19.68
CA SER A 189 24.85 -8.95 18.65
C SER A 189 23.49 -9.64 18.87
N LEU A 190 23.46 -10.92 19.24
CA LEU A 190 22.21 -11.62 19.55
C LEU A 190 21.48 -11.02 20.76
N LEU A 191 22.21 -10.62 21.80
CA LEU A 191 21.64 -9.96 22.98
C LEU A 191 21.15 -8.54 22.68
N GLU A 192 21.91 -7.79 21.87
CA GLU A 192 21.50 -6.46 21.36
C GLU A 192 20.20 -6.55 20.55
N HIS A 193 19.97 -7.68 19.88
CA HIS A 193 18.74 -7.97 19.12
C HIS A 193 17.67 -8.70 19.96
N GLY A 194 17.83 -8.76 21.29
CA GLY A 194 16.79 -9.22 22.21
C GLY A 194 16.72 -10.73 22.42
N ALA A 195 17.77 -11.50 22.13
CA ALA A 195 17.77 -12.92 22.45
C ALA A 195 17.57 -13.18 23.96
N SER A 196 16.68 -14.12 24.29
CA SER A 196 16.38 -14.47 25.69
C SER A 196 17.55 -15.17 26.38
N LEU A 197 17.93 -14.64 27.55
CA LEU A 197 18.94 -15.23 28.44
C LEU A 197 18.43 -16.46 29.20
N ASP A 198 17.11 -16.56 29.38
CA ASP A 198 16.46 -17.54 30.24
C ASP A 198 15.86 -18.72 29.48
N ASP A 199 15.97 -18.71 28.15
CA ASP A 199 15.51 -19.83 27.34
C ASP A 199 16.22 -21.12 27.73
N LEU A 200 15.43 -22.18 27.97
CA LEU A 200 15.95 -23.50 28.31
C LEU A 200 15.98 -24.41 27.09
N ASP A 201 17.10 -25.11 26.92
CA ASP A 201 17.21 -26.27 26.03
C ASP A 201 16.53 -27.53 26.62
N LYS A 202 16.48 -28.64 25.86
CA LYS A 202 15.88 -29.90 26.33
C LYS A 202 16.61 -30.54 27.50
N SER A 203 17.82 -30.10 27.82
CA SER A 203 18.59 -30.53 29.00
C SER A 203 18.42 -29.54 30.17
N HIS A 204 17.46 -28.61 30.08
CA HIS A 204 17.20 -27.57 31.06
C HIS A 204 18.40 -26.63 31.31
N ARG A 205 19.19 -26.37 30.26
CA ARG A 205 20.32 -25.44 30.33
C ARG A 205 19.95 -24.12 29.66
N THR A 206 20.37 -23.02 30.28
CA THR A 206 20.38 -21.69 29.67
C THR A 206 21.60 -21.53 28.75
N PRO A 207 21.65 -20.49 27.89
CA PRO A 207 22.86 -20.16 27.13
C PRO A 207 24.10 -20.00 28.01
N PHE A 208 23.95 -19.40 29.20
CA PHE A 208 25.03 -19.29 30.19
C PHE A 208 25.52 -20.66 30.66
N ALA A 209 24.59 -21.57 31.02
CA ALA A 209 24.95 -22.91 31.44
C ALA A 209 25.67 -23.69 30.33
N CYS A 210 25.24 -23.55 29.08
CA CYS A 210 25.92 -24.12 27.91
C CYS A 210 27.34 -23.57 27.73
N CYS A 211 27.54 -22.25 27.91
CA CYS A 211 28.85 -21.60 27.85
C CYS A 211 29.83 -22.18 28.89
N VAL A 212 29.43 -22.20 30.16
CA VAL A 212 30.29 -22.64 31.28
C VAL A 212 30.56 -24.15 31.24
N GLN A 213 29.64 -24.94 30.72
CA GLN A 213 29.81 -26.39 30.57
C GLN A 213 30.85 -26.72 29.49
N GLN A 214 30.84 -26.01 28.37
CA GLN A 214 31.63 -26.37 27.18
C GLN A 214 32.99 -25.67 27.16
N ARG A 215 33.10 -24.46 27.74
CA ARG A 215 34.34 -23.68 27.88
C ARG A 215 35.14 -23.54 26.57
N ARG A 216 34.45 -23.20 25.48
CA ARG A 216 35.05 -22.99 24.16
C ARG A 216 35.23 -21.49 23.88
N GLY A 217 36.19 -21.12 23.05
CA GLY A 217 36.37 -19.73 22.61
C GLY A 217 36.57 -18.76 23.78
N GLU A 218 35.99 -17.56 23.66
CA GLU A 218 36.01 -16.47 24.65
C GLU A 218 34.94 -16.71 25.73
N TYR A 219 34.93 -17.92 26.33
CA TYR A 219 33.86 -18.31 27.25
C TYR A 219 33.86 -17.49 28.55
N GLU A 220 35.00 -16.98 29.01
CA GLU A 220 35.09 -16.17 30.23
C GLU A 220 34.43 -14.82 30.02
N GLU A 221 34.72 -14.18 28.89
CA GLU A 221 34.12 -12.92 28.46
C GLU A 221 32.64 -13.09 28.15
N VAL A 222 32.25 -14.18 27.49
CA VAL A 222 30.84 -14.49 27.21
C VAL A 222 30.07 -14.76 28.51
N ALA A 223 30.63 -15.55 29.43
CA ALA A 223 30.00 -15.83 30.73
C ALA A 223 29.85 -14.54 31.55
N ALA A 224 30.88 -13.68 31.55
CA ALA A 224 30.81 -12.37 32.17
C ALA A 224 29.74 -11.48 31.52
N LEU A 225 29.67 -11.46 30.18
CA LEU A 225 28.66 -10.70 29.44
C LEU A 225 27.25 -11.19 29.79
N LEU A 226 26.98 -12.50 29.72
CA LEU A 226 25.66 -13.07 30.01
C LEU A 226 25.20 -12.84 31.46
N LEU A 227 26.12 -12.84 32.44
CA LEU A 227 25.78 -12.56 33.85
C LEU A 227 25.61 -11.07 34.14
N SER A 228 26.38 -10.21 33.46
CA SER A 228 26.35 -8.76 33.65
C SER A 228 25.40 -8.05 32.71
N TRP A 229 24.80 -8.76 31.75
CA TRP A 229 23.80 -8.23 30.82
C TRP A 229 22.56 -7.81 31.60
N LYS A 230 22.47 -6.51 31.88
CA LYS A 230 21.31 -5.92 32.57
C LYS A 230 20.20 -5.53 31.62
N GLY A 231 20.39 -5.75 30.32
CA GLY A 231 19.79 -4.91 29.28
C GLY A 231 20.31 -3.49 29.49
N GLU A 232 21.11 -2.96 28.57
CA GLU A 232 21.20 -1.49 28.53
C GLU A 232 19.78 -0.92 28.39
N ASP A 233 19.55 0.28 28.94
CA ASP A 233 18.30 1.02 29.00
C ASP A 233 17.63 1.16 27.61
N ARG A 234 17.01 0.07 27.18
CA ARG A 234 16.41 -0.10 25.86
C ARG A 234 15.05 -0.73 26.11
N GLY A 235 14.02 0.04 25.78
CA GLY A 235 12.63 -0.38 25.86
C GLY A 235 12.43 -1.76 25.24
N ASP A 236 11.49 -2.50 25.82
CA ASP A 236 10.80 -3.70 25.32
C ASP A 236 11.25 -4.16 23.90
N PRO A 237 11.74 -5.40 23.70
CA PRO A 237 12.33 -5.86 22.43
C PRO A 237 11.29 -5.86 21.32
N ALA A 238 11.10 -4.69 20.72
CA ALA A 238 10.16 -4.44 19.67
C ALA A 238 10.91 -4.43 18.34
N ARG A 239 10.51 -5.34 17.48
CA ARG A 239 11.12 -5.61 16.19
C ARG A 239 10.44 -4.76 15.10
N LYS A 240 11.23 -4.14 14.23
CA LYS A 240 10.68 -3.56 12.99
C LYS A 240 10.31 -4.66 12.00
N MET A 241 9.13 -4.57 11.40
CA MET A 241 8.60 -5.62 10.53
C MET A 241 8.55 -5.19 9.06
N GLY A 242 9.37 -5.86 8.22
CA GLY A 242 9.47 -5.59 6.78
C GLY A 242 10.14 -4.25 6.45
N ASP A 243 10.16 -3.90 5.16
CA ASP A 243 10.70 -2.62 4.69
C ASP A 243 9.89 -1.43 5.22
N PRO A 244 10.48 -0.26 5.48
CA PRO A 244 9.71 0.93 5.84
C PRO A 244 8.66 1.29 4.77
N LEU A 245 7.57 1.92 5.22
CA LEU A 245 6.49 2.45 4.41
C LEU A 245 6.55 3.97 4.35
N TRP A 246 6.38 4.53 3.16
CA TRP A 246 6.01 5.92 3.00
C TRP A 246 4.49 6.01 2.73
N ILE A 247 3.81 6.84 3.50
CA ILE A 247 2.35 7.02 3.45
C ILE A 247 2.07 8.51 3.60
N GLU A 248 1.52 9.16 2.58
CA GLU A 248 1.30 10.62 2.60
C GLU A 248 0.59 11.09 3.87
N ALA A 249 -0.47 10.40 4.28
CA ALA A 249 -1.29 10.77 5.44
C ALA A 249 -0.61 10.64 6.81
N LEU A 250 0.52 9.92 6.91
CA LEU A 250 1.24 9.65 8.16
C LEU A 250 2.68 10.14 8.17
N CYS A 251 3.32 10.20 7.00
CA CYS A 251 4.71 10.63 6.86
C CYS A 251 4.81 12.14 6.67
N VAL A 252 3.72 12.81 6.28
CA VAL A 252 3.63 14.25 6.09
C VAL A 252 2.69 14.85 7.13
N ASP A 253 3.15 15.88 7.83
CA ASP A 253 2.32 16.65 8.75
C ASP A 253 1.24 17.42 7.97
N GLN A 254 0.01 16.91 8.04
CA GLN A 254 -1.12 17.48 7.32
C GLN A 254 -1.54 18.87 7.83
N SER A 255 -1.13 19.24 9.05
CA SER A 255 -1.39 20.55 9.63
C SER A 255 -0.38 21.61 9.17
N ASN A 256 0.81 21.19 8.75
CA ASN A 256 1.87 22.05 8.28
C ASN A 256 1.78 22.28 6.76
N VAL A 257 1.36 23.49 6.35
CA VAL A 257 1.20 23.85 4.93
C VAL A 257 2.55 23.89 4.20
N GLU A 258 3.61 24.35 4.85
CA GLU A 258 4.94 24.45 4.24
C GLU A 258 5.50 23.06 3.96
N GLU A 259 5.43 22.17 4.94
CA GLU A 259 5.85 20.78 4.79
C GLU A 259 5.08 20.08 3.67
N ARG A 260 3.75 20.22 3.63
CA ARG A 260 2.93 19.64 2.55
C ARG A 260 3.35 20.12 1.17
N ASN A 261 3.64 21.41 1.02
CA ASN A 261 4.06 21.95 -0.27
C ASN A 261 5.42 21.40 -0.71
N VAL A 262 6.37 21.27 0.23
CA VAL A 262 7.69 20.68 -0.02
C VAL A 262 7.58 19.21 -0.41
N GLN A 263 6.85 18.42 0.39
CA GLN A 263 6.67 16.99 0.15
C GLN A 263 5.88 16.73 -1.15
N ALA A 264 4.87 17.55 -1.45
CA ALA A 264 4.15 17.49 -2.72
C ALA A 264 5.06 17.78 -3.93
N ALA A 265 6.01 18.72 -3.80
CA ALA A 265 6.99 18.99 -4.86
C ALA A 265 7.98 17.84 -5.06
N MET A 266 8.26 17.06 -4.01
CA MET A 266 9.14 15.88 -4.04
C MET A 266 8.40 14.58 -4.39
N MET A 267 7.07 14.59 -4.48
CA MET A 267 6.23 13.40 -4.62
C MET A 267 6.69 12.47 -5.75
N THR A 268 6.95 13.02 -6.94
CA THR A 268 7.42 12.24 -8.09
C THR A 268 8.76 11.55 -7.81
N GLN A 269 9.66 12.21 -7.08
CA GLN A 269 10.96 11.65 -6.71
C GLN A 269 10.78 10.51 -5.70
N ILE A 270 9.95 10.73 -4.68
CA ILE A 270 9.60 9.72 -3.66
C ILE A 270 9.06 8.45 -4.33
N LEU A 271 8.06 8.59 -5.19
CA LEU A 271 7.44 7.46 -5.88
C LEU A 271 8.42 6.74 -6.81
N SER A 272 9.30 7.46 -7.50
CA SER A 272 10.29 6.87 -8.41
C SER A 272 11.40 6.09 -7.69
N GLN A 273 11.72 6.47 -6.44
CA GLN A 273 12.75 5.81 -5.65
C GLN A 273 12.23 4.58 -4.91
N ALA A 274 10.93 4.58 -4.55
CA ALA A 274 10.26 3.47 -3.90
C ALA A 274 10.54 2.12 -4.60
N ARG A 275 10.69 1.06 -3.80
CA ARG A 275 10.86 -0.30 -4.30
C ARG A 275 9.59 -0.81 -4.98
N MET A 276 8.43 -0.49 -4.39
CA MET A 276 7.12 -0.81 -4.92
C MET A 276 6.04 0.14 -4.41
N VAL A 277 4.92 0.17 -5.12
CA VAL A 277 3.69 0.82 -4.69
C VAL A 277 2.66 -0.27 -4.34
N ILE A 278 2.21 -0.26 -3.10
CA ILE A 278 1.13 -1.07 -2.57
C ILE A 278 -0.16 -0.25 -2.73
N GLY A 279 -1.04 -0.66 -3.64
CA GLY A 279 -2.36 -0.04 -3.81
C GLY A 279 -3.41 -0.73 -2.94
N TRP A 280 -3.94 -0.04 -1.94
CA TRP A 280 -5.03 -0.53 -1.10
C TRP A 280 -6.39 -0.06 -1.64
N LEU A 281 -7.16 -1.01 -2.15
CA LEU A 281 -8.49 -0.80 -2.73
C LEU A 281 -9.61 -0.85 -1.68
N GLY A 282 -9.30 -1.19 -0.43
CA GLY A 282 -10.26 -1.37 0.66
C GLY A 282 -10.62 -2.81 0.94
N VAL A 283 -11.58 -3.00 1.86
CA VAL A 283 -12.09 -4.32 2.26
C VAL A 283 -12.82 -5.03 1.13
N ASP A 284 -12.85 -6.36 1.24
CA ASP A 284 -13.62 -7.20 0.34
C ASP A 284 -15.12 -7.07 0.59
N ASP A 285 -15.87 -7.34 -0.47
CA ASP A 285 -17.32 -7.41 -0.47
C ASP A 285 -17.78 -8.74 -1.09
N ALA A 286 -19.10 -8.95 -1.14
CA ALA A 286 -19.71 -10.15 -1.70
C ALA A 286 -19.30 -10.45 -3.17
N THR A 287 -18.77 -9.46 -3.90
CA THR A 287 -18.37 -9.58 -5.31
C THR A 287 -16.87 -9.76 -5.50
N THR A 288 -16.06 -9.40 -4.50
CA THR A 288 -14.60 -9.31 -4.62
C THR A 288 -13.95 -10.66 -4.91
N SER A 289 -14.44 -11.74 -4.29
CA SER A 289 -13.96 -13.11 -4.58
C SER A 289 -14.22 -13.53 -6.02
N THR A 290 -15.39 -13.17 -6.56
CA THR A 290 -15.74 -13.46 -7.95
C THR A 290 -14.87 -12.67 -8.92
N ALA A 291 -14.65 -11.38 -8.65
CA ALA A 291 -13.75 -10.55 -9.44
C ALA A 291 -12.31 -11.12 -9.44
N TYR A 292 -11.82 -11.53 -8.26
CA TYR A 292 -10.50 -12.15 -8.12
C TYR A 292 -10.36 -13.42 -8.95
N LYS A 293 -11.31 -14.37 -8.85
CA LYS A 293 -11.26 -15.63 -9.62
C LYS A 293 -11.22 -15.37 -11.13
N LEU A 294 -12.07 -14.47 -11.61
CA LEU A 294 -12.11 -14.12 -13.03
C LEU A 294 -10.81 -13.50 -13.52
N MET A 295 -10.22 -12.60 -12.72
CA MET A 295 -8.97 -11.95 -13.10
C MET A 295 -7.77 -12.91 -13.04
N MET A 296 -7.77 -13.86 -12.09
CA MET A 296 -6.70 -14.86 -11.93
C MET A 296 -6.76 -15.99 -12.97
N GLU A 297 -7.96 -16.43 -13.36
CA GLU A 297 -8.16 -17.54 -14.31
C GLU A 297 -8.09 -17.09 -15.78
N CYS A 298 -8.00 -15.78 -16.04
CA CYS A 298 -7.88 -15.25 -17.39
C CYS A 298 -6.41 -15.09 -17.79
N ASP A 299 -5.84 -16.09 -18.48
CA ASP A 299 -4.57 -15.93 -19.22
C ASP A 299 -4.63 -14.77 -20.24
N SER A 300 -5.84 -14.39 -20.67
CA SER A 300 -6.16 -13.17 -21.40
C SER A 300 -7.62 -12.79 -21.13
N ILE A 301 -7.88 -11.50 -20.85
CA ILE A 301 -9.25 -11.01 -20.67
C ILE A 301 -10.05 -11.32 -21.95
N ARG A 302 -11.05 -12.19 -21.85
CA ARG A 302 -11.82 -12.65 -23.01
C ARG A 302 -12.47 -11.46 -23.71
N PRO A 303 -12.46 -11.37 -25.05
CA PRO A 303 -13.12 -10.30 -25.79
C PRO A 303 -14.61 -10.12 -25.43
N SER A 304 -15.26 -11.18 -24.98
CA SER A 304 -16.63 -11.17 -24.46
C SER A 304 -16.79 -10.35 -23.16
N ILE A 305 -15.84 -10.47 -22.22
CA ILE A 305 -15.78 -9.64 -20.99
C ILE A 305 -15.61 -8.18 -21.37
N VAL A 306 -14.69 -7.90 -22.28
CA VAL A 306 -14.41 -6.55 -22.80
C VAL A 306 -15.69 -5.95 -23.39
N TYR A 307 -16.35 -6.65 -24.30
CA TYR A 307 -17.55 -6.16 -24.97
C TYR A 307 -18.70 -5.90 -23.98
N TYR A 308 -18.94 -6.80 -23.03
CA TYR A 308 -20.00 -6.63 -22.05
C TYR A 308 -19.69 -5.48 -21.08
N LEU A 309 -18.46 -5.39 -20.55
CA LEU A 309 -18.03 -4.29 -19.70
C LEU A 309 -18.22 -2.94 -20.40
N GLN A 310 -17.83 -2.85 -21.67
CA GLN A 310 -18.05 -1.66 -22.49
C GLN A 310 -19.54 -1.35 -22.65
N TYR A 311 -20.35 -2.34 -23.02
CA TYR A 311 -21.80 -2.15 -23.20
C TYR A 311 -22.48 -1.69 -21.91
N LYS A 312 -22.19 -2.34 -20.79
CA LYS A 312 -22.77 -2.01 -19.48
C LYS A 312 -22.33 -0.64 -19.00
N TRP A 313 -21.05 -0.30 -19.15
CA TRP A 313 -20.55 1.03 -18.82
C TRP A 313 -21.20 2.12 -19.70
N ASP A 314 -21.37 1.86 -21.00
CA ASP A 314 -21.94 2.79 -21.96
C ASP A 314 -23.46 3.02 -21.77
N THR A 315 -24.19 1.98 -21.37
CA THR A 315 -25.66 2.00 -21.30
C THR A 315 -26.21 2.15 -19.87
N GLY A 316 -25.44 1.77 -18.86
CA GLY A 316 -25.90 1.70 -17.47
C GLY A 316 -26.99 0.65 -17.22
N VAL A 317 -27.24 -0.25 -18.18
CA VAL A 317 -28.31 -1.25 -18.13
C VAL A 317 -27.76 -2.60 -17.69
N ASP A 318 -28.35 -3.16 -16.62
CA ASP A 318 -28.17 -4.55 -16.22
C ASP A 318 -29.04 -5.46 -17.09
N GLN A 319 -28.54 -5.89 -18.25
CA GLN A 319 -29.17 -6.94 -19.04
C GLN A 319 -28.26 -8.17 -19.16
N GLU A 320 -28.84 -9.36 -18.97
CA GLU A 320 -28.20 -10.63 -19.34
C GLU A 320 -28.02 -10.64 -20.87
N MET A 321 -26.77 -10.72 -21.34
CA MET A 321 -26.47 -10.86 -22.76
C MET A 321 -26.04 -12.30 -23.03
N GLU A 322 -26.81 -13.01 -23.84
CA GLU A 322 -26.33 -14.25 -24.46
C GLU A 322 -25.26 -13.86 -25.49
N ILE A 323 -24.00 -14.09 -25.16
CA ILE A 323 -22.89 -13.86 -26.09
C ILE A 323 -22.78 -15.11 -26.96
N ASP A 324 -23.50 -15.09 -28.07
CA ASP A 324 -23.48 -16.18 -29.06
C ASP A 324 -22.20 -16.06 -29.90
N SER A 325 -21.17 -16.83 -29.53
CA SER A 325 -19.98 -17.01 -30.36
C SER A 325 -19.63 -18.50 -30.42
N GLU A 326 -19.70 -19.06 -31.62
CA GLU A 326 -19.63 -20.49 -31.97
C GLU A 326 -18.32 -21.24 -31.59
N SER A 327 -17.50 -20.77 -30.65
CA SER A 327 -16.29 -21.51 -30.28
C SER A 327 -15.79 -21.42 -28.83
N ASP A 328 -16.44 -20.71 -27.91
CA ASP A 328 -15.97 -20.70 -26.51
C ASP A 328 -17.11 -20.93 -25.50
N THR A 329 -17.16 -22.15 -25.00
CA THR A 329 -18.08 -22.59 -23.95
C THR A 329 -17.59 -22.10 -22.57
N SER A 330 -17.84 -20.83 -22.26
CA SER A 330 -18.21 -20.40 -20.90
C SER A 330 -18.79 -18.99 -20.95
N LEU A 331 -20.12 -18.94 -21.04
CA LEU A 331 -20.91 -17.72 -20.87
C LEU A 331 -20.53 -17.08 -19.52
N LEU A 332 -19.98 -15.87 -19.54
CA LEU A 332 -19.85 -15.09 -18.31
C LEU A 332 -21.23 -14.62 -17.87
N SER A 333 -21.56 -14.87 -16.60
CA SER A 333 -22.78 -14.39 -15.99
C SER A 333 -22.73 -12.88 -15.76
N THR A 334 -23.90 -12.22 -15.77
CA THR A 334 -24.02 -10.80 -15.39
C THR A 334 -23.46 -10.50 -14.01
N ARG A 335 -23.49 -11.48 -13.09
CA ARG A 335 -22.90 -11.38 -11.75
C ARG A 335 -21.39 -11.28 -11.77
N GLU A 336 -20.74 -12.07 -12.63
CA GLU A 336 -19.29 -12.07 -12.81
C GLU A 336 -18.81 -10.73 -13.38
N VAL A 337 -19.52 -10.19 -14.35
CA VAL A 337 -19.15 -8.89 -14.93
C VAL A 337 -19.43 -7.73 -13.96
N GLN A 338 -20.56 -7.76 -13.23
CA GLN A 338 -20.81 -6.78 -12.17
C GLN A 338 -19.72 -6.80 -11.10
N ALA A 339 -19.16 -7.97 -10.77
CA ALA A 339 -18.08 -8.07 -9.80
C ALA A 339 -16.83 -7.30 -10.23
N ILE A 340 -16.42 -7.44 -11.49
CA ILE A 340 -15.29 -6.67 -12.05
C ILE A 340 -15.59 -5.17 -12.05
N MET A 341 -16.81 -4.77 -12.45
CA MET A 341 -17.23 -3.37 -12.44
C MET A 341 -17.17 -2.77 -11.04
N THR A 342 -17.74 -3.46 -10.05
CA THR A 342 -17.77 -3.01 -8.66
C THR A 342 -16.35 -2.81 -8.11
N LEU A 343 -15.42 -3.72 -8.46
CA LEU A 343 -14.00 -3.58 -8.12
C LEU A 343 -13.37 -2.32 -8.76
N LEU A 344 -13.60 -2.08 -10.05
CA LEU A 344 -13.03 -0.95 -10.78
C LEU A 344 -13.69 0.40 -10.47
N GLU A 345 -14.88 0.38 -9.88
CA GLU A 345 -15.60 1.58 -9.43
C GLU A 345 -15.16 2.09 -8.06
N ARG A 346 -14.35 1.31 -7.33
CA ARG A 346 -13.79 1.70 -6.03
C ARG A 346 -13.08 3.04 -6.06
N SER A 347 -13.11 3.75 -4.94
CA SER A 347 -12.68 5.15 -4.85
C SER A 347 -11.21 5.35 -5.26
N TRP A 348 -10.35 4.38 -4.99
CA TRP A 348 -8.94 4.40 -5.39
C TRP A 348 -8.73 4.58 -6.90
N PHE A 349 -9.51 3.89 -7.74
CA PHE A 349 -9.41 4.04 -9.20
C PHE A 349 -9.92 5.39 -9.72
N ARG A 350 -10.71 6.10 -8.90
CA ARG A 350 -11.29 7.40 -9.24
C ARG A 350 -10.45 8.59 -8.74
N GLN A 351 -9.46 8.36 -7.88
CA GLN A 351 -8.59 9.42 -7.38
C GLN A 351 -7.65 9.93 -8.47
N THR A 352 -7.48 11.25 -8.55
CA THR A 352 -6.64 11.91 -9.55
C THR A 352 -5.14 11.58 -9.40
N GLY A 353 -4.69 11.30 -8.17
CA GLY A 353 -3.29 11.00 -7.82
C GLY A 353 -2.84 9.56 -8.12
N ALA A 354 -3.74 8.57 -8.01
CA ALA A 354 -3.39 7.15 -8.17
C ALA A 354 -2.71 6.85 -9.53
N SER A 355 -3.14 7.52 -10.60
CA SER A 355 -2.53 7.35 -11.92
C SER A 355 -1.06 7.82 -12.02
N GLN A 356 -0.69 8.88 -11.29
CA GLN A 356 0.69 9.39 -11.25
C GLN A 356 1.59 8.47 -10.42
N GLU A 357 1.08 8.02 -9.27
CA GLU A 357 1.75 7.06 -8.39
C GLU A 357 2.13 5.76 -9.11
N LEU A 358 1.23 5.26 -9.94
CA LEU A 358 1.39 3.98 -10.65
C LEU A 358 2.25 4.09 -11.91
N THR A 359 2.37 5.27 -12.50
CA THR A 359 3.20 5.45 -13.70
C THR A 359 4.69 5.46 -13.34
N MET A 360 5.04 5.91 -12.14
CA MET A 360 6.42 6.02 -11.66
C MET A 360 6.88 4.77 -10.89
N ALA A 361 5.95 3.89 -10.52
CA ALA A 361 6.23 2.69 -9.74
C ALA A 361 7.09 1.70 -10.52
N LYS A 362 8.15 1.18 -9.87
CA LYS A 362 8.96 0.08 -10.41
C LYS A 362 8.19 -1.24 -10.41
N ASP A 363 7.37 -1.43 -9.38
CA ASP A 363 6.52 -2.60 -9.19
C ASP A 363 5.24 -2.17 -8.45
N VAL A 364 4.13 -2.85 -8.72
CA VAL A 364 2.81 -2.53 -8.17
C VAL A 364 2.10 -3.78 -7.73
N ALA A 365 1.70 -3.81 -6.45
CA ALA A 365 0.82 -4.83 -5.91
C ALA A 365 -0.49 -4.18 -5.45
N LEU A 366 -1.62 -4.64 -5.99
CA LEU A 366 -2.94 -4.17 -5.55
C LEU A 366 -3.54 -5.16 -4.57
N TYR A 367 -4.15 -4.65 -3.50
CA TYR A 367 -4.82 -5.45 -2.48
C TYR A 367 -6.25 -4.98 -2.28
N CYS A 368 -7.18 -5.94 -2.20
CA CYS A 368 -8.55 -5.70 -1.78
C CYS A 368 -8.97 -6.81 -0.79
N GLY A 369 -9.17 -6.44 0.46
CA GLY A 369 -9.33 -7.40 1.56
C GLY A 369 -8.19 -8.44 1.54
N PRO A 370 -8.51 -9.75 1.50
CA PRO A 370 -7.50 -10.81 1.46
C PRO A 370 -6.94 -11.08 0.06
N TYR A 371 -7.44 -10.43 -0.98
CA TYR A 371 -7.11 -10.73 -2.38
C TYR A 371 -6.03 -9.80 -2.92
N THR A 372 -5.16 -10.34 -3.78
CA THR A 372 -4.10 -9.60 -4.47
C THR A 372 -4.42 -9.54 -5.96
N PHE A 373 -4.32 -8.38 -6.58
CA PHE A 373 -4.61 -8.16 -7.99
C PHE A 373 -3.39 -7.64 -8.73
N SER A 374 -3.24 -8.05 -9.99
CA SER A 374 -2.22 -7.50 -10.87
C SER A 374 -2.63 -6.11 -11.38
N TRP A 375 -1.70 -5.15 -11.32
CA TRP A 375 -1.90 -3.85 -11.94
C TRP A 375 -1.98 -3.92 -13.46
N THR A 376 -1.28 -4.85 -14.12
CA THR A 376 -1.35 -4.99 -15.59
C THR A 376 -2.76 -5.26 -16.04
N ASP A 377 -3.46 -6.14 -15.33
CA ASP A 377 -4.79 -6.62 -15.72
C ASP A 377 -5.84 -5.55 -15.39
N ALA A 378 -5.74 -4.97 -14.18
CA ALA A 378 -6.59 -3.84 -13.78
C ALA A 378 -6.43 -2.65 -14.75
N SER A 379 -5.20 -2.30 -15.12
CA SER A 379 -4.94 -1.19 -16.04
C SER A 379 -5.43 -1.46 -17.46
N MET A 380 -5.37 -2.70 -17.94
CA MET A 380 -5.94 -3.10 -19.23
C MET A 380 -7.45 -2.91 -19.23
N LEU A 381 -8.14 -3.40 -18.21
CA LEU A 381 -9.60 -3.24 -18.05
C LEU A 381 -10.00 -1.76 -17.95
N LEU A 382 -9.27 -0.96 -17.17
CA LEU A 382 -9.52 0.48 -17.05
C LEU A 382 -9.33 1.23 -18.37
N ARG A 383 -8.31 0.87 -19.17
CA ARG A 383 -8.09 1.48 -20.50
C ARG A 383 -9.23 1.16 -21.44
N ILE A 384 -9.72 -0.07 -21.42
CA ILE A 384 -10.88 -0.51 -22.21
C ILE A 384 -12.09 0.35 -21.86
N ILE A 385 -12.40 0.48 -20.57
CA ILE A 385 -13.53 1.29 -20.07
C ILE A 385 -13.37 2.77 -20.47
N LYS A 386 -12.21 3.38 -20.22
CA LYS A 386 -11.95 4.80 -20.53
C LYS A 386 -11.91 5.11 -22.03
N SER A 387 -11.51 4.14 -22.86
CA SER A 387 -11.55 4.30 -24.33
C SER A 387 -12.98 4.43 -24.85
N SER A 388 -13.93 3.75 -24.20
CA SER A 388 -15.35 3.85 -24.48
C SER A 388 -15.93 5.18 -24.03
N ASP A 389 -15.53 5.72 -22.87
CA ASP A 389 -15.93 7.07 -22.43
C ASP A 389 -15.64 8.13 -23.50
N ASN A 390 -14.43 8.13 -24.07
CA ASN A 390 -14.08 9.06 -25.15
C ASN A 390 -14.92 8.86 -26.41
N ALA A 391 -15.32 7.62 -26.73
CA ALA A 391 -16.16 7.31 -27.88
C ALA A 391 -17.63 7.70 -27.63
N VAL A 392 -18.17 7.44 -26.43
CA VAL A 392 -19.52 7.82 -26.00
C VAL A 392 -19.64 9.34 -25.88
N GLN A 393 -18.64 10.02 -25.32
CA GLN A 393 -18.62 11.47 -25.21
C GLN A 393 -18.53 12.13 -26.59
N LYS A 394 -17.71 11.57 -27.51
CA LYS A 394 -17.72 11.95 -28.94
C LYS A 394 -19.07 11.69 -29.61
N ARG A 395 -19.75 10.57 -29.32
CA ARG A 395 -21.10 10.27 -29.84
C ARG A 395 -22.18 11.20 -29.27
N LYS A 396 -22.13 11.54 -27.98
CA LYS A 396 -23.00 12.55 -27.34
C LYS A 396 -22.79 13.93 -27.96
N LEU A 397 -21.53 14.36 -28.12
CA LEU A 397 -21.17 15.59 -28.84
C LEU A 397 -21.66 15.56 -30.30
N ALA A 398 -21.55 14.42 -30.98
CA ALA A 398 -22.06 14.22 -32.34
C ALA A 398 -23.60 14.28 -32.40
N SER A 399 -24.30 13.73 -31.41
CA SER A 399 -25.77 13.79 -31.33
C SER A 399 -26.29 15.20 -31.03
N ILE A 400 -25.62 15.95 -30.14
CA ILE A 400 -25.97 17.34 -29.82
C ILE A 400 -25.69 18.25 -31.03
N THR A 401 -24.61 17.99 -31.77
CA THR A 401 -24.32 18.71 -33.03
C THR A 401 -25.31 18.33 -34.14
N ALA A 402 -25.75 17.07 -34.22
CA ALA A 402 -26.81 16.65 -35.15
C ALA A 402 -28.19 17.23 -34.79
N GLU A 403 -28.56 17.29 -33.51
CA GLU A 403 -29.80 17.89 -33.04
C GLU A 403 -29.82 19.42 -33.22
N SER A 404 -28.69 20.09 -33.01
CA SER A 404 -28.56 21.52 -33.28
C SER A 404 -28.57 21.84 -34.79
N GLN A 405 -27.97 20.99 -35.64
CA GLN A 405 -28.09 21.11 -37.09
C GLN A 405 -29.51 20.81 -37.59
N SER A 406 -30.18 19.79 -37.06
CA SER A 406 -31.58 19.47 -37.35
C SER A 406 -32.52 20.59 -36.91
N SER A 407 -32.31 21.15 -35.71
CA SER A 407 -33.06 22.31 -35.20
C SER A 407 -32.82 23.56 -36.07
N ALA A 408 -31.59 23.79 -36.52
CA ALA A 408 -31.25 24.88 -37.43
C ALA A 408 -31.86 24.70 -38.83
N LEU A 409 -31.93 23.47 -39.36
CA LEU A 409 -32.62 23.13 -40.60
C LEU A 409 -34.14 23.30 -40.48
N THR A 410 -34.72 22.94 -39.34
CA THR A 410 -36.16 23.10 -39.06
C THR A 410 -36.54 24.58 -38.90
N LEU A 411 -35.67 25.39 -38.26
CA LEU A 411 -35.81 26.85 -38.19
C LEU A 411 -35.63 27.52 -39.55
N ARG A 412 -34.72 27.02 -40.40
CA ARG A 412 -34.54 27.48 -41.79
C ARG A 412 -35.77 27.16 -42.65
N GLY A 413 -36.33 25.95 -42.51
CA GLY A 413 -37.55 25.52 -43.21
C GLY A 413 -38.80 26.31 -42.82
N LYS A 414 -38.93 26.67 -41.53
CA LYS A 414 -40.00 27.58 -41.06
C LYS A 414 -39.81 29.02 -41.54
N ARG A 415 -38.57 29.51 -41.64
CA ARG A 415 -38.27 30.83 -42.24
C ARG A 415 -38.55 30.88 -43.73
N THR A 416 -38.25 29.83 -44.50
CA THR A 416 -38.54 29.82 -45.95
C THR A 416 -40.04 29.74 -46.25
N GLN A 417 -40.84 29.01 -45.46
CA GLN A 417 -42.31 29.02 -45.57
C GLN A 417 -42.94 30.36 -45.14
N SER A 418 -42.36 31.04 -44.15
CA SER A 418 -42.81 32.38 -43.75
C SER A 418 -42.46 33.45 -44.78
N TRP A 419 -41.38 33.28 -45.56
CA TRP A 419 -40.97 34.23 -46.61
C TRP A 419 -41.74 34.05 -47.91
N THR A 420 -42.17 32.83 -48.27
CA THR A 420 -43.03 32.63 -49.46
C THR A 420 -44.42 33.24 -49.30
N ASN A 421 -44.97 33.27 -48.07
CA ASN A 421 -46.28 33.89 -47.80
C ASN A 421 -46.23 35.42 -47.64
N LEU A 422 -45.04 36.03 -47.60
CA LEU A 422 -44.85 37.48 -47.41
C LEU A 422 -44.41 38.21 -48.69
N VAL A 423 -44.13 37.49 -49.77
CA VAL A 423 -43.65 38.06 -51.05
C VAL A 423 -44.77 38.24 -52.09
N GLU A 424 -45.97 37.70 -51.88
CA GLU A 424 -47.11 37.92 -52.80
C GLU A 424 -47.90 39.22 -52.57
N ASP A 425 -47.72 39.91 -51.44
CA ASP A 425 -48.66 40.99 -51.03
C ASP A 425 -48.14 42.43 -51.08
N ASN A 426 -46.95 42.73 -51.62
CA ASN A 426 -46.52 44.13 -51.74
C ASN A 426 -45.62 44.42 -52.96
N VAL A 427 -46.24 44.52 -54.14
CA VAL A 427 -45.67 45.23 -55.29
C VAL A 427 -46.26 46.64 -55.33
N ARG A 428 -45.43 47.66 -55.05
CA ARG A 428 -45.35 48.91 -55.85
C ARG A 428 -44.14 49.78 -55.47
N PRO A 429 -43.55 50.51 -56.43
CA PRO A 429 -42.16 50.97 -56.34
C PRO A 429 -42.05 52.46 -56.03
N HIS A 430 -41.00 52.91 -55.33
CA HIS A 430 -40.39 54.21 -55.62
C HIS A 430 -38.96 54.41 -55.07
N LYS A 431 -38.10 54.80 -56.02
CA LYS A 431 -36.97 55.76 -55.97
C LYS A 431 -35.67 55.39 -55.23
N ARG A 432 -34.68 55.08 -56.09
CA ARG A 432 -33.22 55.32 -55.98
C ARG A 432 -32.85 56.53 -55.12
N VAL A 433 -31.85 56.38 -54.23
CA VAL A 433 -30.66 57.25 -54.16
C VAL A 433 -29.43 56.42 -53.74
N SER A 434 -28.30 56.85 -54.30
CA SER A 434 -26.94 56.36 -54.49
C SER A 434 -26.11 55.77 -53.35
N LEU A 435 -25.29 54.80 -53.78
CA LEU A 435 -24.02 54.31 -53.24
C LEU A 435 -22.93 55.39 -53.15
N GLN A 436 -22.11 55.32 -52.10
CA GLN A 436 -20.64 55.48 -52.14
C GLN A 436 -20.11 54.98 -50.77
N LYS A 437 -19.50 53.79 -50.70
CA LYS A 437 -18.13 53.39 -51.06
C LYS A 437 -17.04 53.85 -50.08
N PHE A 438 -16.16 52.87 -49.82
CA PHE A 438 -14.78 52.86 -49.30
C PHE A 438 -14.63 52.63 -47.77
N GLN A 439 -14.29 51.42 -47.32
CA GLN A 439 -13.02 50.65 -47.38
C GLN A 439 -12.02 51.04 -46.27
N THR A 440 -11.83 50.07 -45.37
CA THR A 440 -10.55 49.59 -44.80
C THR A 440 -9.54 50.60 -44.26
N SER A 441 -9.22 50.47 -42.97
CA SER A 441 -7.91 49.99 -42.48
C SER A 441 -8.08 49.47 -41.06
#